data_AF-A0A1V6CX93-F1
#
_entry.id   AF-A0A1V6CX93-F1
#
_cell.length_a   1.000
_cell.length_b   1.000
_cell.length_c   1.000
_cell.angle_alpha   90.00
_cell.angle_beta   90.00
_cell.angle_gamma   90.00
#
_symmetry.space_group_name_H-M   'P 1'
#
loop_
_entity.id
_entity.type
_entity.pdbx_description
1 polymer ?
#
loop_
_entity_poly.entity_id
_entity_poly.type
_entity_poly.pdbx_seq_one_letter_code
_entity_poly.pdbx_strand_id
1 'polypeptide(L)'
;MKSQRRHDLKQSALGTELVHIRDFLKKRGNLLAWIALAVALIILVVVYVRGRNQGRLNDVRIQWEHYQAQEQSPEARFEDLVASLKPLAQQDVDPRIAAQATLRLADHLLIRSVLGQSSGADQTEVGKPLSRSEQKELADQAAAYYRQTLQNFSDMPMFAARAHMGLAKLAVDRGEFDEAAKQYQAAIDLNAPAVSQVAKDSLQGLERIKAPVKMAASAPAPKLPVPETLPAPQTLPASAPATRPAPATTKPAAVATKPAAATQPAAGAKK
;
A
#
# COMPACT_ATOMS: atom_id res chain seq x y z
N MET A 1 27.04 43.50 67.39
CA MET A 1 27.23 44.53 66.34
C MET A 1 27.72 44.02 64.97
N LYS A 2 27.80 42.70 64.68
CA LYS A 2 28.30 42.18 63.39
C LYS A 2 27.22 41.77 62.36
N SER A 3 25.92 41.75 62.69
CA SER A 3 24.86 41.34 61.74
C SER A 3 24.31 42.49 60.90
N GLN A 4 24.23 43.72 61.41
CA GLN A 4 23.72 44.88 60.65
C GLN A 4 24.60 45.26 59.46
N ARG A 5 25.94 45.18 59.57
CA ARG A 5 26.84 45.45 58.43
C ARG A 5 26.76 44.41 57.28
N ARG A 6 26.20 43.22 57.52
CA ARG A 6 26.05 42.20 56.45
C ARG A 6 24.78 42.39 55.61
N HIS A 7 23.78 43.09 56.13
CA HIS A 7 22.55 43.39 55.37
C HIS A 7 22.72 44.59 54.42
N ASP A 8 23.51 45.60 54.78
CA ASP A 8 23.78 46.76 53.91
C ASP A 8 24.60 46.41 52.65
N LEU A 9 25.47 45.41 52.73
CA LEU A 9 26.27 44.96 51.58
C LEU A 9 25.44 44.21 50.53
N LYS A 10 24.29 43.63 50.92
CA LYS A 10 23.43 42.90 49.97
C LYS A 10 22.43 43.82 49.24
N GLN A 11 21.95 44.88 49.90
CA GLN A 11 21.02 45.82 49.28
C GLN A 11 21.70 46.74 48.26
N SER A 12 22.94 47.16 48.51
CA SER A 12 23.70 48.02 47.60
C SER A 12 24.14 47.31 46.31
N ALA A 13 24.47 46.02 46.37
CA ALA A 13 24.83 45.24 45.19
C ALA A 13 23.65 45.08 44.21
N LEU A 14 22.46 44.74 44.71
CA LEU A 14 21.26 44.57 43.87
C LEU A 14 20.80 45.87 43.20
N GLY A 15 20.86 47.00 43.91
CA GLY A 15 20.50 48.30 43.34
C GLY A 15 21.43 48.73 42.20
N THR A 16 22.73 48.46 42.35
CA THR A 16 23.73 48.83 41.35
C THR A 16 23.64 47.96 40.09
N GLU A 17 23.38 46.65 40.26
CA GLU A 17 23.15 45.72 39.14
C GLU A 17 21.90 46.08 38.32
N LEU A 18 20.80 46.49 38.97
CA LEU A 18 19.57 46.93 38.29
C LEU A 18 19.78 48.18 37.41
N VAL A 19 20.60 49.12 37.86
CA VAL A 19 20.94 50.33 37.08
C VAL A 19 21.77 49.96 35.84
N HIS A 20 22.76 49.08 35.99
CA HIS A 20 23.55 48.58 34.86
C HIS A 20 22.72 47.83 33.82
N ILE A 21 21.75 47.01 34.26
CA ILE A 21 20.80 46.33 33.36
C ILE A 21 19.98 47.37 32.57
N ARG A 22 19.48 48.42 33.23
CA ARG A 22 18.69 49.47 32.57
C ARG A 22 19.50 50.23 31.51
N ASP A 23 20.74 50.59 31.82
CA ASP A 23 21.60 51.32 30.88
C ASP A 23 22.04 50.43 29.72
N PHE A 24 22.26 49.14 29.98
CA PHE A 24 22.48 48.15 28.94
C PHE A 24 21.28 48.02 28.00
N LEU A 25 20.05 47.94 28.55
CA LEU A 25 18.81 47.91 27.78
C LEU A 25 18.56 49.20 26.99
N LYS A 26 18.93 50.38 27.50
CA LYS A 26 18.83 51.62 26.71
C LYS A 26 19.83 51.66 25.57
N LYS A 27 21.08 51.25 25.82
CA LYS A 27 22.16 51.33 24.83
C LYS A 27 22.07 50.22 23.77
N ARG A 28 21.61 49.03 24.15
CA ARG A 28 21.48 47.86 23.25
C ARG A 28 20.05 47.44 22.96
N GLY A 29 19.04 48.12 23.50
CA GLY A 29 17.63 47.73 23.34
C GLY A 29 17.18 47.68 21.89
N ASN A 30 17.63 48.61 21.05
CA ASN A 30 17.34 48.57 19.62
C ASN A 30 17.93 47.31 18.96
N LEU A 31 19.19 46.97 19.28
CA LEU A 31 19.82 45.75 18.77
C LEU A 31 19.07 44.48 19.24
N LEU A 32 18.70 44.42 20.52
CA LEU A 32 17.93 43.30 21.08
C LEU A 32 16.54 43.19 20.42
N ALA A 33 15.89 44.31 20.12
CA ALA A 33 14.62 44.33 19.41
C ALA A 33 14.75 43.79 17.98
N TRP A 34 15.80 44.19 17.24
CA TRP A 34 16.06 43.65 15.90
C TRP A 34 16.38 42.15 15.92
N ILE A 35 17.16 41.69 16.91
CA ILE A 35 17.42 40.25 17.09
C ILE A 35 16.13 39.50 17.39
N ALA A 36 15.31 40.01 18.31
CA ALA A 36 14.02 39.38 18.65
C ALA A 36 13.07 39.33 17.44
N LEU A 37 13.02 40.40 16.64
CA LEU A 37 12.23 40.44 15.41
C LEU A 37 12.74 39.44 14.36
N ALA A 38 14.05 39.35 14.16
CA ALA A 38 14.66 38.38 13.25
C ALA A 38 14.36 36.94 13.68
N VAL A 39 14.48 36.64 14.98
CA VAL A 39 14.13 35.32 15.54
C VAL A 39 12.64 35.03 15.36
N ALA A 40 11.75 35.99 15.63
CA ALA A 40 10.31 35.83 15.42
C ALA A 40 9.98 35.55 13.95
N LEU A 41 10.64 36.23 13.01
CA LEU A 41 10.47 36.01 11.58
C LEU A 41 10.94 34.60 11.17
N ILE A 42 12.09 34.15 11.67
CA ILE A 42 12.59 32.79 11.42
C ILE A 42 11.61 31.75 11.96
N ILE A 43 11.09 31.93 13.18
CA ILE A 43 10.08 31.02 13.76
C ILE A 43 8.82 30.99 12.87
N LEU A 44 8.35 32.15 12.41
CA LEU A 44 7.17 32.23 11.55
C LEU A 44 7.37 31.48 10.23
N VAL A 45 8.54 31.64 9.59
CA VAL A 45 8.91 30.90 8.37
C VAL A 45 8.96 29.39 8.63
N VAL A 46 9.59 28.96 9.73
CA VAL A 46 9.68 27.54 10.10
C VAL A 46 8.28 26.94 10.37
N VAL A 47 7.42 27.64 11.11
CA VAL A 47 6.04 27.19 11.38
C VAL A 47 5.22 27.12 10.09
N TYR A 48 5.36 28.11 9.20
CA TYR A 48 4.66 28.11 7.91
C TYR A 48 5.10 26.94 7.03
N VAL A 49 6.41 26.70 6.89
CA VAL A 49 6.96 25.58 6.11
C VAL A 49 6.54 24.25 6.73
N ARG A 50 6.59 24.11 8.06
CA ARG A 50 6.18 22.89 8.76
C ARG A 50 4.69 22.62 8.60
N GLY A 51 3.84 23.64 8.70
CA GLY A 51 2.40 23.52 8.47
C GLY A 51 2.06 23.12 7.03
N ARG A 52 2.73 23.73 6.05
CA ARG A 52 2.57 23.37 4.64
C ARG A 52 2.99 21.92 4.36
N ASN A 53 4.11 21.47 4.94
CA ASN A 53 4.57 20.09 4.80
C ASN A 53 3.64 19.10 5.51
N GLN A 54 3.09 19.44 6.67
CA GLN A 54 2.10 18.62 7.37
C GLN A 54 0.81 18.46 6.56
N GLY A 55 0.34 19.52 5.89
CA GLY A 55 -0.80 19.43 4.97
C GLY A 55 -0.55 18.42 3.85
N ARG A 56 0.60 18.54 3.15
CA ARG A 56 0.99 17.61 2.08
C ARG A 56 1.10 16.16 2.57
N LEU A 57 1.65 15.93 3.77
CA LEU A 57 1.75 14.61 4.37
C LEU A 57 0.37 14.00 4.62
N ASN A 58 -0.58 14.78 5.14
CA ASN A 58 -1.95 14.33 5.35
C ASN A 58 -2.63 14.01 4.02
N ASP A 59 -2.43 14.82 2.99
CA ASP A 59 -3.01 14.57 1.65
C ASP A 59 -2.52 13.25 1.06
N VAL A 60 -1.20 12.99 1.12
CA VAL A 60 -0.62 11.72 0.64
C VAL A 60 -1.14 10.53 1.45
N ARG A 61 -1.30 10.69 2.77
CA ARG A 61 -1.86 9.64 3.63
C ARG A 61 -3.32 9.34 3.28
N ILE A 62 -4.14 10.36 3.05
CA ILE A 62 -5.53 10.21 2.65
C ILE A 62 -5.62 9.49 1.30
N GLN A 63 -4.78 9.87 0.33
CA GLN A 63 -4.72 9.19 -0.98
C GLN A 63 -4.32 7.72 -0.83
N TRP A 64 -3.34 7.43 0.02
CA TRP A 64 -2.91 6.06 0.33
C TRP A 64 -4.04 5.24 0.99
N GLU A 65 -4.78 5.82 1.93
CA GLU A 65 -5.94 5.19 2.57
C GLU A 65 -7.07 4.93 1.57
N HIS A 66 -7.34 5.86 0.65
CA HIS A 66 -8.30 5.65 -0.44
C HIS A 66 -7.89 4.51 -1.37
N TYR A 67 -6.61 4.44 -1.74
CA TYR A 67 -6.07 3.33 -2.52
C TYR A 67 -6.28 1.98 -1.79
N GLN A 68 -5.99 1.91 -0.49
CA GLN A 68 -6.20 0.67 0.27
C GLN A 68 -7.67 0.25 0.34
N ALA A 69 -8.57 1.21 0.54
CA ALA A 69 -10.01 0.94 0.52
C ALA A 69 -10.46 0.45 -0.86
N GLN A 70 -9.88 1.00 -1.93
CA GLN A 70 -10.15 0.56 -3.30
C GLN A 70 -9.60 -0.85 -3.55
N GLU A 71 -8.38 -1.18 -3.13
CA GLU A 71 -7.77 -2.51 -3.28
C GLU A 71 -8.61 -3.62 -2.62
N GLN A 72 -9.31 -3.30 -1.53
CA GLN A 72 -10.17 -4.25 -0.81
C GLN A 72 -11.57 -4.38 -1.44
N SER A 73 -11.94 -3.51 -2.37
CA SER A 73 -13.23 -3.58 -3.04
C SER A 73 -13.27 -4.77 -3.99
N PRO A 74 -14.33 -5.61 -3.97
CA PRO A 74 -14.49 -6.67 -4.96
C PRO A 74 -14.69 -6.12 -6.39
N GLU A 75 -15.03 -4.84 -6.51
CA GLU A 75 -15.21 -4.15 -7.80
C GLU A 75 -13.94 -3.41 -8.27
N ALA A 76 -12.82 -3.54 -7.56
CA ALA A 76 -11.58 -2.85 -7.89
C ALA A 76 -11.09 -3.23 -9.29
N ARG A 77 -11.03 -2.24 -10.18
CA ARG A 77 -10.47 -2.42 -11.52
C ARG A 77 -8.96 -2.19 -11.49
N PHE A 78 -8.25 -3.00 -12.25
CA PHE A 78 -6.80 -2.91 -12.37
C PHE A 78 -6.33 -1.50 -12.79
N GLU A 79 -7.00 -0.90 -13.78
CA GLU A 79 -6.63 0.44 -14.27
C GLU A 79 -6.76 1.52 -13.21
N ASP A 80 -7.79 1.43 -12.35
CA ASP A 80 -8.02 2.40 -11.30
C ASP A 80 -6.98 2.25 -10.16
N LEU A 81 -6.56 1.02 -9.86
CA LEU A 81 -5.48 0.75 -8.91
C LEU A 81 -4.14 1.27 -9.43
N VAL A 82 -3.84 1.05 -10.71
CA VAL A 82 -2.63 1.60 -11.36
C VAL A 82 -2.64 3.12 -11.37
N ALA A 83 -3.79 3.73 -11.73
CA ALA A 83 -3.95 5.17 -11.81
C ALA A 83 -3.81 5.85 -10.43
N SER A 84 -4.32 5.24 -9.36
CA SER A 84 -4.19 5.76 -7.99
C SER A 84 -2.79 5.60 -7.41
N LEU A 85 -2.06 4.53 -7.76
CA LEU A 85 -0.69 4.30 -7.29
C LEU A 85 0.36 5.19 -7.96
N LYS A 86 0.17 5.54 -9.24
CA LYS A 86 1.15 6.33 -9.99
C LYS A 86 1.52 7.68 -9.34
N PRO A 87 0.59 8.55 -8.92
CA PRO A 87 0.94 9.78 -8.23
C PRO A 87 1.60 9.51 -6.86
N LEU A 88 1.16 8.47 -6.14
CA LEU A 88 1.73 8.07 -4.85
C LEU A 88 3.17 7.56 -4.98
N ALA A 89 3.53 6.95 -6.12
CA ALA A 89 4.89 6.50 -6.41
C ALA A 89 5.84 7.65 -6.81
N GLN A 90 5.29 8.75 -7.34
CA GLN A 90 6.07 9.89 -7.87
C GLN A 90 6.26 11.05 -6.88
N GLN A 91 5.55 11.05 -5.75
CA GLN A 91 5.66 12.10 -4.74
C GLN A 91 6.96 12.03 -3.92
N ASP A 92 7.37 13.18 -3.40
CA ASP A 92 8.62 13.42 -2.66
C ASP A 92 8.42 13.69 -1.15
N VAL A 93 7.17 13.59 -0.69
CA VAL A 93 6.72 14.01 0.64
C VAL A 93 6.96 12.92 1.70
N ASP A 94 6.57 11.67 1.39
CA ASP A 94 6.80 10.51 2.26
C ASP A 94 7.48 9.38 1.45
N PRO A 95 8.79 9.16 1.64
CA PRO A 95 9.54 8.19 0.85
C PRO A 95 9.09 6.75 1.11
N ARG A 96 8.50 6.44 2.27
CA ARG A 96 7.98 5.10 2.56
C ARG A 96 6.71 4.81 1.77
N ILE A 97 5.80 5.78 1.70
CA ILE A 97 4.59 5.66 0.88
C ILE A 97 4.99 5.57 -0.60
N ALA A 98 5.97 6.37 -1.06
CA ALA A 98 6.47 6.28 -2.42
C ALA A 98 7.05 4.90 -2.76
N ALA A 99 7.90 4.36 -1.87
CA ALA A 99 8.46 3.02 -2.03
C ALA A 99 7.37 1.94 -2.07
N GLN A 100 6.41 2.01 -1.14
CA GLN A 100 5.31 1.06 -1.07
C GLN A 100 4.40 1.13 -2.30
N ALA A 101 4.08 2.33 -2.77
CA ALA A 101 3.27 2.55 -3.95
C ALA A 101 3.97 2.06 -5.23
N THR A 102 5.26 2.34 -5.38
CA THR A 102 6.08 1.85 -6.50
C THR A 102 6.10 0.32 -6.55
N LEU A 103 6.26 -0.32 -5.39
CA LEU A 103 6.31 -1.77 -5.28
C LEU A 103 4.93 -2.41 -5.58
N ARG A 104 3.85 -1.84 -5.03
CA ARG A 104 2.48 -2.29 -5.32
C ARG A 104 2.14 -2.14 -6.80
N LEU A 105 2.57 -1.05 -7.43
CA LEU A 105 2.37 -0.82 -8.85
C LEU A 105 3.06 -1.91 -9.68
N ALA A 106 4.31 -2.25 -9.34
CA ALA A 106 5.04 -3.34 -9.96
C ALA A 106 4.33 -4.70 -9.75
N ASP A 107 3.85 -4.98 -8.54
CA ASP A 107 3.13 -6.22 -8.21
C ASP A 107 1.84 -6.38 -9.03
N HIS A 108 1.05 -5.31 -9.15
CA HIS A 108 -0.17 -5.33 -9.96
C HIS A 108 0.13 -5.61 -11.43
N LEU A 109 1.16 -4.94 -11.99
CA LEU A 109 1.61 -5.16 -13.37
C LEU A 109 2.10 -6.59 -13.60
N LEU A 110 2.85 -7.15 -12.64
CA LEU A 110 3.32 -8.54 -12.68
C LEU A 110 2.15 -9.54 -12.63
N ILE A 111 1.22 -9.36 -11.70
CA ILE A 111 0.05 -10.25 -11.59
C ILE A 111 -0.73 -10.22 -12.89
N ARG A 112 -0.89 -9.03 -13.47
CA ARG A 112 -1.58 -8.84 -14.73
C ARG A 112 -0.87 -9.51 -15.91
N SER A 113 0.46 -9.39 -16.00
CA SER A 113 1.22 -10.04 -17.06
C SER A 113 1.10 -11.56 -17.00
N VAL A 114 1.14 -12.13 -15.78
CA VAL A 114 1.10 -13.59 -15.56
C VAL A 114 -0.31 -14.16 -15.76
N LEU A 115 -1.35 -13.49 -15.25
CA LEU A 115 -2.72 -13.97 -15.40
C LEU A 115 -3.22 -13.83 -16.83
N GLY A 116 -2.66 -12.89 -17.61
CA GLY A 116 -2.97 -12.74 -19.02
C GLY A 116 -4.43 -12.42 -19.30
N GLN A 117 -5.20 -11.93 -18.32
CA GLN A 117 -6.60 -11.53 -18.49
C GLN A 117 -6.68 -10.02 -18.63
N SER A 118 -7.55 -9.49 -19.49
CA SER A 118 -7.89 -8.06 -19.52
C SER A 118 -8.94 -7.70 -18.43
N SER A 119 -8.98 -6.44 -18.00
CA SER A 119 -9.84 -5.84 -16.96
C SER A 119 -10.65 -4.74 -17.62
N GLY A 120 -11.01 -4.95 -18.90
CA GLY A 120 -11.55 -3.92 -19.77
C GLY A 120 -12.59 -3.04 -19.07
N ALA A 121 -12.48 -1.73 -19.28
CA ALA A 121 -13.42 -0.77 -18.71
C ALA A 121 -14.86 -1.01 -19.21
N ASP A 122 -14.98 -1.63 -20.39
CA ASP A 122 -16.21 -2.08 -21.01
C ASP A 122 -16.45 -3.58 -20.72
N GLN A 123 -17.66 -3.93 -20.27
CA GLN A 123 -18.05 -5.29 -19.88
C GLN A 123 -17.87 -6.31 -21.03
N THR A 124 -17.79 -5.82 -22.27
CA THR A 124 -17.60 -6.62 -23.49
C THR A 124 -16.16 -7.13 -23.67
N GLU A 125 -15.19 -6.55 -22.96
CA GLU A 125 -13.77 -6.93 -23.08
C GLU A 125 -13.25 -7.70 -21.87
N VAL A 126 -13.99 -7.71 -20.76
CA VAL A 126 -13.63 -8.44 -19.54
C VAL A 126 -13.50 -9.94 -19.86
N GLY A 127 -12.31 -10.49 -19.60
CA GLY A 127 -12.03 -11.91 -19.83
C GLY A 127 -11.41 -12.23 -21.19
N LYS A 128 -11.16 -11.23 -22.06
CA LYS A 128 -10.30 -11.45 -23.23
C LYS A 128 -8.87 -11.74 -22.76
N PRO A 129 -8.20 -12.79 -23.29
CA PRO A 129 -6.81 -13.02 -22.99
C PRO A 129 -5.95 -11.92 -23.61
N LEU A 130 -5.04 -11.36 -22.83
CA LEU A 130 -3.99 -10.46 -23.29
C LEU A 130 -3.11 -11.20 -24.31
N SER A 131 -2.71 -10.50 -25.37
CA SER A 131 -1.71 -11.00 -26.30
C SER A 131 -0.37 -11.20 -25.59
N ARG A 132 0.48 -12.09 -26.13
CA ARG A 132 1.84 -12.31 -25.59
C ARG A 132 2.67 -11.02 -25.59
N SER A 133 2.47 -10.14 -26.56
CA SER A 133 3.16 -8.84 -26.61
C SER A 133 2.75 -7.93 -25.46
N GLU A 134 1.45 -7.84 -25.16
CA GLU A 134 0.95 -7.02 -24.04
C GLU A 134 1.42 -7.60 -22.69
N GLN A 135 1.37 -8.92 -22.53
CA GLN A 135 1.89 -9.58 -21.33
C GLN A 135 3.38 -9.26 -21.13
N LYS A 136 4.18 -9.34 -22.20
CA LYS A 136 5.60 -8.99 -22.15
C LYS A 136 5.81 -7.52 -21.80
N GLU A 137 5.05 -6.60 -22.39
CA GLU A 137 5.16 -5.18 -22.09
C GLU A 137 4.85 -4.89 -20.63
N LEU A 138 3.79 -5.47 -20.07
CA LEU A 138 3.44 -5.34 -18.65
C LEU A 138 4.52 -5.92 -17.74
N ALA A 139 5.10 -7.07 -18.10
CA ALA A 139 6.21 -7.68 -17.37
C ALA A 139 7.47 -6.78 -17.39
N ASP A 140 7.77 -6.15 -18.54
CA ASP A 140 8.88 -5.20 -18.67
C ASP A 140 8.64 -3.91 -17.87
N GLN A 141 7.40 -3.41 -17.84
CA GLN A 141 7.00 -2.29 -16.99
C GLN A 141 7.13 -2.64 -15.50
N ALA A 142 6.68 -3.83 -15.08
CA ALA A 142 6.85 -4.31 -13.71
C ALA A 142 8.35 -4.36 -13.32
N ALA A 143 9.19 -4.92 -14.21
CA ALA A 143 10.64 -4.95 -14.01
C ALA A 143 11.26 -3.55 -13.86
N ALA A 144 10.75 -2.56 -14.61
CA ALA A 144 11.21 -1.18 -14.50
C ALA A 144 10.88 -0.58 -13.13
N TYR A 145 9.66 -0.77 -12.61
CA TYR A 145 9.28 -0.27 -11.28
C TYR A 145 10.02 -0.97 -10.13
N TYR A 146 10.28 -2.28 -10.23
CA TYR A 146 11.13 -2.96 -9.25
C TYR A 146 12.57 -2.42 -9.27
N ARG A 147 13.15 -2.20 -10.45
CA ARG A 147 14.48 -1.56 -10.57
C ARG A 147 14.48 -0.13 -10.04
N GLN A 148 13.42 0.64 -10.30
CA GLN A 148 13.25 1.97 -9.73
C GLN A 148 13.20 1.92 -8.20
N THR A 149 12.56 0.89 -7.63
CA THR A 149 12.51 0.72 -6.17
C THR A 149 13.92 0.49 -5.60
N LEU A 150 14.71 -0.34 -6.27
CA LEU A 150 16.11 -0.60 -5.89
C LEU A 150 17.01 0.63 -6.04
N GLN A 151 16.74 1.50 -7.01
CA GLN A 151 17.53 2.71 -7.25
C GLN A 151 17.20 3.83 -6.26
N ASN A 152 15.92 4.05 -5.99
CA ASN A 152 15.46 5.21 -5.23
C ASN A 152 15.29 4.93 -3.74
N PHE A 153 15.13 3.67 -3.35
CA PHE A 153 14.81 3.25 -1.98
C PHE A 153 15.74 2.13 -1.48
N SER A 154 17.01 2.13 -1.92
CA SER A 154 18.03 1.16 -1.51
C SER A 154 18.32 1.19 0.00
N ASP A 155 18.07 2.33 0.65
CA ASP A 155 18.20 2.53 2.10
C ASP A 155 17.10 1.83 2.91
N MET A 156 16.05 1.32 2.24
CA MET A 156 14.95 0.60 2.86
C MET A 156 15.00 -0.91 2.54
N PRO A 157 15.70 -1.72 3.35
CA PRO A 157 16.00 -3.12 3.01
C PRO A 157 14.77 -3.98 2.78
N MET A 158 13.65 -3.68 3.46
CA MET A 158 12.39 -4.40 3.27
C MET A 158 11.81 -4.22 1.85
N PHE A 159 11.84 -3.01 1.30
CA PHE A 159 11.33 -2.74 -0.05
C PHE A 159 12.31 -3.25 -1.11
N ALA A 160 13.61 -3.07 -0.88
CA ALA A 160 14.63 -3.60 -1.77
C ALA A 160 14.57 -5.14 -1.87
N ALA A 161 14.43 -5.84 -0.74
CA ALA A 161 14.31 -7.30 -0.74
C ALA A 161 13.06 -7.78 -1.49
N ARG A 162 11.93 -7.08 -1.32
CA ARG A 162 10.69 -7.37 -2.06
C ARG A 162 10.83 -7.10 -3.56
N ALA A 163 11.52 -6.03 -3.94
CA ALA A 163 11.78 -5.73 -5.35
C ALA A 163 12.66 -6.81 -6.00
N HIS A 164 13.70 -7.28 -5.31
CA HIS A 164 14.48 -8.44 -5.75
C HIS A 164 13.63 -9.69 -5.92
N MET A 165 12.71 -9.98 -5.00
CA MET A 165 11.76 -11.09 -5.17
C MET A 165 10.85 -10.93 -6.39
N GLY A 166 10.37 -9.71 -6.67
CA GLY A 166 9.57 -9.42 -7.85
C GLY A 166 10.33 -9.67 -9.15
N LEU A 167 11.57 -9.20 -9.23
CA LEU A 167 12.47 -9.48 -10.36
C LEU A 167 12.77 -10.97 -10.49
N ALA A 168 12.96 -11.68 -9.38
CA ALA A 168 13.17 -13.12 -9.39
C ALA A 168 11.97 -13.85 -10.00
N LYS A 169 10.74 -13.49 -9.62
CA LYS A 169 9.51 -14.08 -10.18
C LYS A 169 9.39 -13.83 -11.69
N LEU A 170 9.71 -12.63 -12.15
CA LEU A 170 9.75 -12.31 -13.59
C LEU A 170 10.77 -13.18 -14.34
N ALA A 171 11.95 -13.39 -13.76
CA ALA A 171 12.96 -14.27 -14.34
C ALA A 171 12.49 -15.74 -14.36
N VAL A 172 11.81 -16.22 -13.31
CA VAL A 172 11.20 -17.57 -13.30
C VAL A 172 10.19 -17.73 -14.43
N ASP A 173 9.31 -16.75 -14.63
CA ASP A 173 8.29 -16.76 -15.68
C ASP A 173 8.91 -16.80 -17.10
N ARG A 174 10.10 -16.20 -17.26
CA ARG A 174 10.90 -16.25 -18.49
C ARG A 174 11.72 -17.54 -18.65
N GLY A 175 11.77 -18.41 -17.64
CA GLY A 175 12.64 -19.59 -17.60
C GLY A 175 14.11 -19.26 -17.30
N GLU A 176 14.42 -18.02 -16.92
CA GLU A 176 15.77 -17.53 -16.59
C GLU A 176 16.13 -17.87 -15.14
N PHE A 177 16.16 -19.17 -14.82
CA PHE A 177 16.25 -19.64 -13.43
C PHE A 177 17.54 -19.25 -12.70
N ASP A 178 18.65 -19.07 -13.42
CA ASP A 178 19.93 -18.67 -12.83
C ASP A 178 19.92 -17.18 -12.43
N GLU A 179 19.21 -16.34 -13.19
CA GLU A 179 18.97 -14.95 -12.82
C GLU A 179 18.00 -14.88 -11.63
N ALA A 180 16.94 -15.69 -11.65
CA ALA A 180 16.02 -15.78 -10.52
C ALA A 180 16.73 -16.16 -9.21
N ALA A 181 17.65 -17.13 -9.25
CA ALA A 181 18.44 -17.54 -8.09
C ALA A 181 19.30 -16.39 -7.53
N LYS A 182 19.96 -15.62 -8.41
CA LYS A 182 20.75 -14.43 -7.99
C LYS A 182 19.88 -13.39 -7.30
N GLN A 183 18.69 -13.13 -7.84
CA GLN A 183 17.77 -12.15 -7.27
C GLN A 183 17.21 -12.61 -5.92
N TYR A 184 16.87 -13.89 -5.76
CA TYR A 184 16.47 -14.42 -4.44
C TYR A 184 17.61 -14.36 -3.42
N GLN A 185 18.85 -14.65 -3.83
CA GLN A 185 20.00 -14.52 -2.94
C GLN A 185 20.20 -13.07 -2.49
N ALA A 186 20.11 -12.10 -3.41
CA ALA A 186 20.17 -10.68 -3.07
C ALA A 186 19.08 -10.26 -2.06
N ALA A 187 17.86 -10.80 -2.20
CA ALA A 187 16.79 -10.56 -1.22
C ALA A 187 17.09 -11.17 0.17
N ILE A 188 17.79 -12.30 0.23
CA ILE A 188 18.21 -12.95 1.48
C ILE A 188 19.30 -12.12 2.16
N ASP A 189 20.28 -11.64 1.40
CA ASP A 189 21.44 -10.90 1.90
C ASP A 189 21.06 -9.57 2.55
N LEU A 190 19.94 -8.97 2.14
CA LEU A 190 19.37 -7.76 2.74
C LEU A 190 18.77 -7.97 4.15
N ASN A 191 18.71 -9.22 4.65
CA ASN A 191 18.30 -9.57 6.02
C ASN A 191 16.94 -8.98 6.46
N ALA A 192 15.97 -8.90 5.56
CA ALA A 192 14.59 -8.54 5.90
C ALA A 192 13.81 -9.80 6.30
N PRO A 193 13.60 -10.10 7.60
CA PRO A 193 13.24 -11.45 8.07
C PRO A 193 11.98 -12.03 7.41
N ALA A 194 10.94 -11.22 7.23
CA ALA A 194 9.70 -11.64 6.58
C ALA A 194 9.89 -11.98 5.09
N VAL A 195 10.84 -11.35 4.41
CA VAL A 195 11.10 -11.50 2.97
C VAL A 195 12.15 -12.58 2.73
N SER A 196 13.20 -12.62 3.55
CA SER A 196 14.30 -13.57 3.45
C SER A 196 13.83 -15.01 3.61
N GLN A 197 12.85 -15.30 4.47
CA GLN A 197 12.31 -16.65 4.59
C GLN A 197 11.61 -17.09 3.30
N VAL A 198 10.72 -16.24 2.76
CA VAL A 198 10.00 -16.54 1.52
C VAL A 198 10.97 -16.67 0.34
N ALA A 199 12.03 -15.85 0.30
CA ALA A 199 13.07 -15.95 -0.71
C ALA A 199 13.85 -17.27 -0.63
N LYS A 200 14.18 -17.75 0.59
CA LYS A 200 14.81 -19.08 0.79
C LYS A 200 13.93 -20.20 0.29
N ASP A 201 12.64 -20.18 0.66
CA ASP A 201 11.67 -21.19 0.24
C ASP A 201 11.51 -21.19 -1.29
N SER A 202 11.50 -20.00 -1.90
CA SER A 202 11.40 -19.84 -3.36
C SER A 202 12.67 -20.34 -4.08
N LEU A 203 13.85 -20.10 -3.50
CA LEU A 203 15.12 -20.61 -4.02
C LEU A 203 15.19 -22.15 -3.96
N GLN A 204 14.67 -22.76 -2.88
CA GLN A 204 14.55 -24.22 -2.82
C GLN A 204 13.52 -24.76 -3.82
N GLY A 205 12.45 -24.01 -4.07
CA GLY A 205 11.44 -24.33 -5.08
C GLY A 205 12.01 -24.34 -6.51
N LEU A 206 12.93 -23.43 -6.83
CA LEU A 206 13.62 -23.37 -8.11
C LEU A 206 14.33 -24.69 -8.44
N GLU A 207 15.03 -25.28 -7.48
CA GLU A 207 15.72 -26.57 -7.66
C GLU A 207 14.74 -27.72 -7.98
N ARG A 208 13.53 -27.68 -7.38
CA ARG A 208 12.48 -28.66 -7.68
C ARG A 208 11.89 -28.48 -9.07
N ILE A 209 11.74 -27.23 -9.53
CA ILE A 209 11.21 -26.91 -10.86
C ILE A 209 12.24 -27.27 -11.96
N LYS A 210 13.54 -27.09 -11.67
CA LYS A 210 14.63 -27.54 -12.55
C LYS A 210 14.73 -29.06 -12.64
N ALA A 211 14.35 -29.78 -11.58
CA ALA A 211 14.41 -31.24 -11.57
C ALA A 211 13.37 -31.85 -12.53
N PRO A 212 13.73 -32.89 -13.32
CA PRO A 212 12.79 -33.55 -14.21
C PRO A 212 11.63 -34.15 -13.40
N VAL A 213 10.40 -33.75 -13.71
CA VAL A 213 9.19 -34.31 -13.13
C VAL A 213 9.12 -35.78 -13.54
N LYS A 214 9.46 -36.68 -12.61
CA LYS A 214 9.21 -38.10 -12.77
C LYS A 214 7.70 -38.32 -12.63
N MET A 215 6.98 -38.20 -13.74
CA MET A 215 5.59 -38.62 -13.82
C MET A 215 5.55 -40.08 -13.42
N ALA A 216 4.94 -40.40 -12.28
CA ALA A 216 4.69 -41.78 -11.92
C ALA A 216 3.88 -42.39 -13.05
N ALA A 217 4.43 -43.41 -13.73
CA ALA A 217 3.64 -44.21 -14.65
C ALA A 217 2.43 -44.71 -13.85
N SER A 218 1.23 -44.33 -14.27
CA SER A 218 0.01 -44.83 -13.64
C SER A 218 0.13 -46.35 -13.57
N ALA A 219 0.16 -46.89 -12.34
CA ALA A 219 0.05 -48.32 -12.17
C ALA A 219 -1.20 -48.78 -12.93
N PRO A 220 -1.12 -49.85 -13.75
CA PRO A 220 -2.28 -50.34 -14.46
C PRO A 220 -3.41 -50.53 -13.46
N ALA A 221 -4.57 -49.95 -13.77
CA ALA A 221 -5.73 -50.00 -12.90
C ALA A 221 -5.92 -51.44 -12.40
N PRO A 222 -6.00 -51.68 -11.08
CA PRO A 222 -6.29 -53.01 -10.58
C PRO A 222 -7.58 -53.47 -11.27
N LYS A 223 -7.53 -54.62 -11.95
CA LYS A 223 -8.73 -55.26 -12.52
C LYS A 223 -9.68 -55.48 -11.35
N LEU A 224 -10.63 -54.56 -11.18
CA LEU A 224 -11.73 -54.74 -10.26
C LEU A 224 -12.42 -56.06 -10.67
N PRO A 225 -12.70 -56.98 -9.73
CA PRO A 225 -13.54 -58.12 -10.03
C PRO A 225 -14.86 -57.59 -10.60
N VAL A 226 -15.22 -58.11 -11.77
CA VAL A 226 -16.49 -57.81 -12.43
C VAL A 226 -17.60 -58.01 -11.40
N PRO A 227 -18.42 -56.99 -11.08
CA PRO A 227 -19.56 -57.19 -10.20
C PRO A 227 -20.44 -58.25 -10.82
N GLU A 228 -20.66 -59.32 -10.07
CA GLU A 228 -21.67 -60.33 -10.36
C GLU A 228 -23.00 -59.59 -10.60
N THR A 229 -23.60 -59.85 -11.75
CA THR A 229 -24.82 -59.23 -12.25
C THR A 229 -25.88 -59.18 -11.14
N LEU A 230 -26.11 -57.99 -10.57
CA LEU A 230 -27.23 -57.78 -9.66
C LEU A 230 -28.54 -58.09 -10.40
N PRO A 231 -29.47 -58.85 -9.80
CA PRO A 231 -30.75 -59.15 -10.41
C PRO A 231 -31.55 -57.86 -10.67
N ALA A 232 -32.31 -57.89 -11.76
CA ALA A 232 -33.06 -56.76 -12.29
C ALA A 232 -33.91 -56.05 -11.21
N PRO A 233 -34.00 -54.71 -11.26
CA PRO A 233 -34.87 -53.97 -10.35
C PRO A 233 -36.33 -54.38 -10.58
N GLN A 234 -36.98 -54.85 -9.51
CA GLN A 234 -38.42 -55.04 -9.51
C GLN A 234 -39.11 -53.69 -9.70
N THR A 235 -39.92 -53.59 -10.75
CA THR A 235 -40.79 -52.45 -11.01
C THR A 235 -41.83 -52.34 -9.89
N LEU A 236 -41.69 -51.32 -9.05
CA LEU A 236 -42.73 -50.92 -8.11
C LEU A 236 -43.90 -50.28 -8.87
N PRO A 237 -45.17 -50.57 -8.51
CA PRO A 237 -46.34 -49.99 -9.14
C PRO A 237 -46.44 -48.48 -8.85
N ALA A 238 -46.86 -47.75 -9.89
CA ALA A 238 -47.05 -46.31 -9.89
C ALA A 238 -48.00 -45.87 -8.76
N SER A 239 -47.48 -45.09 -7.81
CA SER A 239 -48.30 -44.33 -6.88
C SER A 239 -48.82 -43.06 -7.55
N ALA A 240 -50.12 -42.81 -7.34
CA ALA A 240 -50.94 -41.77 -7.94
C ALA A 240 -50.37 -40.33 -7.81
N PRO A 241 -50.77 -39.42 -8.73
CA PRO A 241 -50.32 -38.02 -8.69
C PRO A 241 -50.91 -37.27 -7.49
N ALA A 242 -50.03 -36.82 -6.60
CA ALA A 242 -50.39 -35.84 -5.56
C ALA A 242 -50.52 -34.45 -6.18
N THR A 243 -51.71 -33.88 -6.05
CA THR A 243 -52.11 -32.52 -6.43
C THR A 243 -51.18 -31.50 -5.79
N ARG A 244 -50.44 -30.74 -6.61
CA ARG A 244 -49.56 -29.65 -6.17
C ARG A 244 -50.41 -28.39 -5.91
N PRO A 245 -50.43 -27.82 -4.70
CA PRO A 245 -51.02 -26.50 -4.49
C PRO A 245 -50.13 -25.41 -5.10
N ALA A 246 -50.78 -24.43 -5.71
CA ALA A 246 -50.20 -23.31 -6.44
C ALA A 246 -49.26 -22.43 -5.57
N PRO A 247 -48.20 -21.85 -6.14
CA PRO A 247 -47.39 -20.87 -5.43
C PRO A 247 -48.15 -19.55 -5.27
N ALA A 248 -48.25 -19.08 -4.04
CA ALA A 248 -48.79 -17.77 -3.70
C ALA A 248 -47.85 -16.67 -4.20
N THR A 249 -48.38 -15.79 -5.04
CA THR A 249 -47.77 -14.54 -5.50
C THR A 249 -47.71 -13.55 -4.34
N THR A 250 -46.57 -13.46 -3.64
CA THR A 250 -46.31 -12.35 -2.72
C THR A 250 -45.60 -11.22 -3.45
N LYS A 251 -46.42 -10.23 -3.81
CA LYS A 251 -46.05 -8.90 -4.30
C LYS A 251 -45.20 -8.16 -3.24
N PRO A 252 -43.97 -7.73 -3.53
CA PRO A 252 -43.23 -6.86 -2.63
C PRO A 252 -43.86 -5.47 -2.59
N ALA A 253 -44.24 -5.04 -1.38
CA ALA A 253 -44.71 -3.69 -1.11
C ALA A 253 -43.54 -2.69 -1.28
N ALA A 254 -43.76 -1.71 -2.16
CA ALA A 254 -42.90 -0.55 -2.28
C ALA A 254 -42.96 0.28 -0.99
N VAL A 255 -41.88 0.28 -0.22
CA VAL A 255 -41.67 1.25 0.85
C VAL A 255 -41.07 2.50 0.21
N ALA A 256 -41.94 3.48 -0.01
CA ALA A 256 -41.54 4.83 -0.39
C ALA A 256 -40.96 5.55 0.84
N THR A 257 -39.64 5.53 1.00
CA THR A 257 -38.95 6.44 1.92
C THR A 257 -38.74 7.78 1.22
N LYS A 258 -39.60 8.71 1.59
CA LYS A 258 -39.51 10.17 1.38
C LYS A 258 -38.14 10.70 1.81
N PRO A 259 -37.35 11.35 0.93
CA PRO A 259 -36.20 12.12 1.36
C PRO A 259 -36.69 13.40 2.03
N ALA A 260 -36.29 13.61 3.29
CA ALA A 260 -36.44 14.88 3.97
C ALA A 260 -35.55 15.91 3.27
N ALA A 261 -36.17 17.03 2.87
CA ALA A 261 -35.50 18.21 2.38
C ALA A 261 -34.53 18.74 3.45
N ALA A 262 -33.23 18.69 3.16
CA ALA A 262 -32.22 19.43 3.92
C ALA A 262 -32.02 20.79 3.24
N THR A 263 -32.53 21.80 3.93
CA THR A 263 -32.37 23.23 3.66
C THR A 263 -30.89 23.64 3.74
N GLN A 264 -30.30 24.09 2.64
CA GLN A 264 -29.41 25.27 2.62
C GLN A 264 -30.32 26.50 2.44
N PRO A 265 -29.99 27.74 2.91
CA PRO A 265 -28.66 28.38 2.88
C PRO A 265 -28.31 29.36 4.04
N ALA A 266 -27.04 29.77 4.11
CA ALA A 266 -26.51 31.09 4.55
C ALA A 266 -24.97 30.98 4.55
N ALA A 267 -24.16 31.57 3.67
CA ALA A 267 -24.09 32.95 3.18
C ALA A 267 -24.06 34.01 4.31
N GLY A 268 -22.86 34.56 4.55
CA GLY A 268 -22.59 35.74 5.39
C GLY A 268 -21.81 35.42 6.67
N ALA A 269 -20.81 36.17 7.12
CA ALA A 269 -20.28 37.45 6.69
C ALA A 269 -18.90 37.69 7.33
N LYS A 270 -18.09 38.48 6.62
CA LYS A 270 -17.02 39.39 7.07
C LYS A 270 -16.76 39.48 8.59
N LYS A 271 -15.50 39.30 8.98
CA LYS A 271 -14.65 40.37 9.54
C LYS A 271 -13.19 39.96 9.49
#